data_AF-A0A822YJN7-F1
#
_entry.id   AF-A0A822YJN7-F1
#
_cell.length_a   1.000
_cell.length_b   1.000
_cell.length_c   1.000
_cell.angle_alpha   90.00
_cell.angle_beta   90.00
_cell.angle_gamma   90.00
#
_symmetry.space_group_name_H-M   'P 1'
#
loop_
_entity.id
_entity.type
_entity.pdbx_description
1 polymer ?
#
loop_
_entity_poly.entity_id
_entity_poly.type
_entity_poly.pdbx_seq_one_letter_code
_entity_poly.pdbx_strand_id
1 'polypeptide(L)' 'MIEKLLRAGMNVARFNFCHGSHAYHQETLDNLKTAMENTGILCAVVLDTKVLLCSSIWVLLLSAFCCAFGF' A
#
# COMPACT_ATOMS: atom_id res chain seq x y z
N MET A 1 8.25 -13.82 1.40
CA MET A 1 6.82 -13.79 1.01
C MET A 1 6.57 -12.75 -0.08
N ILE A 2 7.06 -11.52 0.08
CA ILE A 2 6.89 -10.41 -0.86
C ILE A 2 7.35 -10.75 -2.30
N GLU A 3 8.47 -11.46 -2.46
CA GLU A 3 8.95 -11.90 -3.77
C GLU A 3 7.94 -12.74 -4.56
N LYS A 4 7.16 -13.60 -3.88
CA LYS A 4 6.12 -14.40 -4.52
C LYS A 4 4.98 -13.49 -5.02
N LEU A 5 4.65 -12.44 -4.28
CA LEU A 5 3.65 -11.46 -4.67
C LEU A 5 4.15 -10.61 -5.85
N LEU A 6 5.42 -10.22 -5.86
CA LEU A 6 6.03 -9.53 -7.00
C LEU A 6 5.99 -10.40 -8.26
N ARG A 7 6.35 -11.68 -8.15
CA ARG A 7 6.26 -12.65 -9.27
C ARG A 7 4.83 -12.97 -9.70
N ALA A 8 3.86 -12.84 -8.79
CA ALA A 8 2.44 -13.00 -9.09
C ALA A 8 1.82 -11.76 -9.75
N GLY A 9 2.54 -10.63 -9.86
CA GLY A 9 2.07 -9.42 -10.51
C GLY A 9 1.63 -8.31 -9.55
N MET A 10 2.20 -8.24 -8.35
CA MET A 10 1.96 -7.10 -7.45
C MET A 10 2.72 -5.85 -7.95
N ASN A 11 1.98 -4.83 -8.39
CA ASN A 11 2.56 -3.55 -8.86
C ASN A 11 2.62 -2.46 -7.78
N VAL A 12 1.75 -2.51 -6.77
CA VAL A 12 1.61 -1.46 -5.76
C VAL A 12 1.53 -2.06 -4.36
N ALA A 13 2.43 -1.66 -3.47
CA ALA A 13 2.42 -1.99 -2.06
C ALA A 13 1.84 -0.81 -1.26
N ARG A 14 0.70 -1.02 -0.59
CA ARG A 14 0.01 -0.01 0.23
C ARG A 14 0.35 -0.18 1.71
N PHE A 15 0.93 0.85 2.32
CA PHE A 15 1.27 0.90 3.75
C PHE A 15 0.25 1.76 4.50
N ASN A 16 -0.47 1.14 5.43
CA ASN A 16 -1.47 1.82 6.25
C ASN A 16 -0.87 2.29 7.57
N PHE A 17 -0.61 3.60 7.71
CA PHE A 17 -0.05 4.16 8.94
C PHE A 17 -1.09 4.37 10.04
N CYS A 18 -2.36 4.06 9.78
CA CYS A 18 -3.41 4.12 10.78
C CYS A 18 -3.34 2.97 11.81
N HIS A 19 -2.65 1.87 11.49
CA HIS A 19 -2.44 0.73 12.37
C HIS A 19 -1.00 0.23 12.25
N GLY A 20 -0.35 -0.07 13.39
CA GLY A 20 1.02 -0.57 13.44
C GLY A 20 2.06 0.43 13.98
N SER A 21 3.20 -0.10 14.44
CA SER A 21 4.33 0.70 14.92
C SER A 21 5.21 1.14 13.74
N HIS A 22 5.87 2.29 13.86
CA HIS A 22 6.86 2.78 12.88
C HIS A 22 7.94 1.72 12.56
N ALA A 23 8.36 0.94 13.56
CA ALA A 23 9.36 -0.10 13.38
C ALA A 23 8.91 -1.23 12.44
N TYR A 24 7.63 -1.62 12.51
CA TYR A 24 7.07 -2.67 11.66
C TYR A 24 6.98 -2.23 10.19
N HIS A 25 6.58 -0.97 9.96
CA HIS A 25 6.53 -0.41 8.61
C HIS A 25 7.93 -0.30 7.99
N GLN A 26 8.94 0.05 8.80
CA GLN A 26 10.33 0.09 8.34
C GLN A 26 10.82 -1.30 7.94
N GLU A 27 10.63 -2.31 8.80
CA GLU A 27 11.01 -3.70 8.50
C GLU A 27 10.33 -4.21 7.22
N THR A 28 9.05 -3.90 7.02
CA THR A 28 8.29 -4.31 5.84
C THR A 28 8.81 -3.63 4.57
N LEU A 29 9.24 -2.38 4.67
CA LEU A 29 9.82 -1.61 3.56
C LEU A 29 11.21 -2.12 3.19
N ASP A 30 12.04 -2.47 4.18
CA ASP A 30 13.35 -3.07 3.95
C ASP A 30 13.23 -4.45 3.30
N ASN A 31 12.27 -5.26 3.75
CA ASN A 31 11.95 -6.55 3.10
C ASN A 31 11.46 -6.37 1.66
N LEU A 32 10.69 -5.31 1.35
CA LEU A 32 10.25 -5.00 -0.01
C LEU A 32 11.43 -4.60 -0.90
N LYS A 33 12.35 -3.77 -0.40
CA LYS A 33 13.57 -3.37 -1.13
C LYS A 33 14.42 -4.58 -1.50
N THR A 34 14.71 -5.45 -0.52
CA THR A 34 15.47 -6.68 -0.76
C THR A 34 14.76 -7.57 -1.80
N ALA A 35 13.43 -7.69 -1.71
CA ALA A 35 12.65 -8.46 -2.68
C ALA A 35 12.68 -7.85 -4.10
N MET A 36 12.68 -6.52 -4.22
CA MET A 36 12.81 -5.82 -5.51
C MET A 36 14.21 -6.03 -6.11
N GLU A 37 15.26 -5.95 -5.31
CA GLU A 37 16.64 -6.22 -5.75
C GLU A 37 16.81 -7.67 -6.23
N ASN A 38 16.23 -8.63 -5.50
CA ASN A 38 16.30 -10.05 -5.84
C ASN A 38 15.50 -10.42 -7.11
N THR A 39 14.37 -9.76 -7.34
CA THR A 39 13.48 -10.10 -8.46
C THR A 39 13.70 -9.24 -9.70
N GLY A 40 14.32 -8.06 -9.55
CA GLY A 40 14.43 -7.06 -10.62
C GLY A 40 13.10 -6.42 -11.02
N ILE A 41 12.03 -6.64 -10.25
CA ILE A 41 10.68 -6.14 -10.53
C ILE A 41 10.45 -4.88 -9.72
N LEU A 42 10.10 -3.78 -10.42
CA LEU A 42 9.77 -2.52 -9.78
C LEU A 42 8.35 -2.58 -9.19
N CYS A 43 8.21 -2.12 -7.95
CA CYS A 43 6.94 -2.02 -7.25
C CYS A 43 6.78 -0.60 -6.69
N ALA A 44 5.62 0.02 -6.91
CA ALA A 44 5.31 1.33 -6.36
C ALA A 44 4.88 1.20 -4.89
N VAL A 45 5.31 2.14 -4.05
CA VAL A 45 4.92 2.18 -2.63
C VAL A 45 3.96 3.33 -2.42
N VAL A 46 2.75 3.03 -1.94
CA VAL A 46 1.74 4.02 -1.57
C VAL A 46 1.64 4.10 -0.06
N LEU A 47 1.87 5.29 0.47
CA LEU A 47 1.78 5.58 1.90
C LEU A 47 0.39 6.16 2.18
N ASP A 48 -0.43 5.42 2.92
CA ASP A 48 -1.72 5.90 3.43
C ASP A 48 -1.48 6.57 4.78
N THR A 49 -1.29 7.89 4.74
CA THR A 49 -1.15 8.69 5.96
C THR A 49 -2.52 8.87 6.60
N LYS A 50 -2.59 8.66 7.91
CA LYS A 50 -3.78 9.00 8.67
C LYS A 50 -3.91 10.52 8.71
N VAL A 51 -4.63 11.11 7.77
CA VAL A 51 -5.14 12.47 7.91
C VAL A 51 -6.22 12.44 8.99
N LEU A 52 -6.21 13.43 9.87
CA LEU A 52 -7.15 13.71 10.97
C LEU A 52 -8.61 13.95 10.52
N LEU A 53 -9.09 13.24 9.50
CA LEU A 53 -10.47 13.29 8.99
C LEU A 53 -11.26 12.01 9.29
N CYS A 54 -10.71 11.08 10.08
CA CYS A 54 -11.47 9.92 10.55
C CYS A 54 -12.34 10.29 11.76
N SER A 55 -13.34 11.15 11.51
CA SER A 55 -14.63 11.11 12.18
C SER A 55 -15.67 10.73 11.11
N SER A 56 -15.74 9.42 10.87
CA SER A 56 -16.91 8.62 10.44
C SER A 56 -17.78 8.99 9.22
N ILE A 57 -17.55 10.09 8.47
CA ILE A 57 -18.50 10.52 7.42
C ILE A 57 -17.96 10.51 5.98
N TRP A 58 -16.65 10.48 5.76
CA TRP A 58 -16.09 10.62 4.39
C TRP A 58 -15.68 9.32 3.68
N VAL A 59 -15.71 8.16 4.36
CA VAL A 59 -15.33 6.87 3.74
C VAL A 59 -16.37 6.35 2.74
N LEU A 60 -17.62 6.83 2.81
CA LEU A 60 -18.69 6.45 1.87
C LEU A 60 -18.71 7.29 0.58
N LEU A 61 -17.98 8.41 0.51
CA LEU A 61 -18.00 9.29 -0.66
C LEU A 61 -16.94 8.93 -1.71
N LEU A 62 -15.88 8.21 -1.33
CA LEU A 62 -14.83 7.80 -2.28
C LEU A 62 -15.12 6.46 -2.99
N SER A 63 -15.98 5.61 -2.41
CA SER A 63 -16.46 4.40 -3.08
C SER A 63 -17.46 4.71 -4.22
N ALA A 64 -18.07 5.90 -4.23
CA ALA A 64 -18.96 6.33 -5.31
C ALA A 64 -18.21 6.88 -6.54
N PHE A 65 -16.97 7.37 -6.38
CA PHE A 65 -16.24 7.98 -7.50
C PHE A 65 -15.51 6.95 -8.39
N CYS A 66 -15.20 5.76 -7.87
CA CYS A 66 -14.55 4.70 -8.65
C CYS A 66 -15.52 3.88 -9.54
N CYS A 67 -16.85 4.04 -9.35
CA CYS A 67 -17.85 3.36 -10.20
C CYS A 67 -18.37 4.26 -11.34
N ALA A 68 -18.08 5.57 -11.30
CA ALA A 68 -18.55 6.53 -12.31
C ALA A 68 -17.58 6.72 -13.50
N PHE A 69 -16.32 6.30 -13.38
CA PHE A 69 -15.36 6.26 -14.48
C PHE A 69 -14.87 4.83 -14.64
N GLY A 70 -15.55 4.08 -15.50
CA GLY A 70 -15.07 2.79 -15.97
C GLY A 70 -13.75 2.97 -16.71
N PHE A 71 -12.68 2.48 -16.12
CA PHE A 71 -11.44 2.05 -16.75
C PHE A 71 -10.90 0.85 -15.98
#